data_AF-A0A8R7U8K8-F1
#
_entry.id   AF-A0A8R7U8K8-F1
#
_cell.length_a   1.000
_cell.length_b   1.000
_cell.length_c   1.000
_cell.angle_alpha   90.00
_cell.angle_beta   90.00
_cell.angle_gamma   90.00
#
_symmetry.space_group_name_H-M   'P 1'
#
loop_
_entity.id
_entity.type
_entity.pdbx_description
1 polymer ?
#
loop_
_entity_poly.entity_id
_entity_poly.type
_entity_poly.pdbx_seq_one_letter_code
_entity_poly.pdbx_strand_id
1 'polypeptide(L)'
;MKMFGFIARFGQCCFGQSSGALHYTLPEEDARTILVWSLDVHEPYEWSLKYRLSMSHAFGRDNLCQYDAHSWKCDYEVIALDLENDGLVLFDERAGKLRLYNIRTGELNMIQLDNHRFRSLEDEYYHYVASYSKLPALTM
;
A
#
# COMPACT_ATOMS: atom_id res chain seq x y z
N MET A 1 -5.22 26.06 -12.34
CA MET A 1 -5.44 24.66 -11.92
C MET A 1 -5.81 24.68 -10.44
N LYS A 2 -7.07 24.40 -10.10
CA LYS A 2 -7.52 24.41 -8.69
C LYS A 2 -7.04 23.12 -8.03
N MET A 3 -5.98 23.24 -7.23
CA MET A 3 -5.60 22.21 -6.27
C MET A 3 -6.71 22.17 -5.22
N PHE A 4 -7.60 21.17 -5.28
CA PHE A 4 -8.52 20.88 -4.19
C PHE A 4 -7.68 20.31 -3.04
N GLY A 5 -7.20 21.20 -2.18
CA GLY A 5 -6.62 20.82 -0.89
C GLY A 5 -7.72 20.29 0.01
N PHE A 6 -8.02 19.00 -0.07
CA PHE A 6 -8.71 18.30 1.01
C PHE A 6 -7.68 18.05 2.12
N ILE A 7 -7.74 18.84 3.19
CA ILE A 7 -7.07 18.52 4.44
C ILE A 7 -8.00 17.57 5.20
N ALA A 8 -7.87 16.28 4.93
CA ALA A 8 -8.31 15.21 5.83
C ALA A 8 -7.05 14.44 6.26
N ARG A 9 -7.06 13.89 7.47
CA ARG A 9 -5.91 13.28 8.15
C ARG A 9 -5.39 12.05 7.35
N PHE A 10 -4.46 12.24 6.42
CA PHE A 10 -3.93 11.16 5.56
C PHE A 10 -2.84 10.35 6.28
N GLY A 11 -3.25 9.41 7.14
CA GLY A 11 -2.36 8.38 7.68
C GLY A 11 -2.28 7.11 6.83
N GLN A 12 -2.92 7.07 5.65
CA GLN A 12 -3.10 5.84 4.87
C GLN A 12 -2.63 5.94 3.41
N CYS A 13 -2.03 7.07 3.02
CA CYS A 13 -1.37 7.16 1.72
C CYS A 13 0.10 6.78 1.86
N CYS A 14 0.62 6.05 0.87
CA CYS A 14 2.05 5.78 0.78
C CYS A 14 2.59 6.36 -0.54
N PHE A 15 3.84 6.82 -0.51
CA PHE A 15 4.58 7.24 -1.69
C PHE A 15 5.68 6.21 -1.95
N GLY A 16 5.93 5.93 -3.22
CA GLY A 16 6.98 5.02 -3.64
C GLY A 16 7.58 5.46 -4.97
N GLN A 17 8.82 5.05 -5.23
CA GLN A 17 9.47 5.28 -6.52
C GLN A 17 9.75 3.93 -7.18
N SER A 18 9.43 3.81 -8.47
CA SER A 18 9.72 2.62 -9.27
C SER A 18 9.96 3.04 -10.72
N SER A 19 10.99 2.44 -11.33
CA SER A 19 11.40 2.68 -12.72
C SER A 19 11.52 4.17 -13.10
N GLY A 20 12.01 4.99 -12.17
CA GLY A 20 12.20 6.43 -12.36
C GLY A 20 10.94 7.28 -12.20
N ALA A 21 9.75 6.69 -12.00
CA ALA A 21 8.50 7.40 -11.78
C ALA A 21 8.13 7.44 -10.28
N LEU A 22 7.48 8.53 -9.86
CA LEU A 22 6.91 8.67 -8.53
C LEU A 22 5.48 8.12 -8.53
N HIS A 23 5.14 7.35 -7.51
CA HIS A 23 3.83 6.75 -7.34
C HIS A 23 3.27 7.11 -5.97
N TYR A 24 1.94 7.20 -5.87
CA TYR A 24 1.26 7.20 -4.58
C TYR A 24 0.06 6.27 -4.59
N THR A 25 -0.30 5.78 -3.41
CA THR A 25 -1.49 4.96 -3.24
C THR A 25 -2.45 5.58 -2.25
N LEU A 26 -3.75 5.43 -2.49
CA LEU A 26 -4.79 5.90 -1.60
C LEU A 26 -6.00 4.95 -1.64
N PRO A 27 -6.52 4.50 -0.50
CA PRO A 27 -7.83 3.82 -0.43
C PRO A 27 -8.97 4.73 -0.91
N GLU A 28 -9.96 4.17 -1.60
CA GLU A 28 -11.27 4.83 -1.82
C GLU A 28 -12.03 4.93 -0.48
N GLU A 29 -13.06 5.78 -0.44
CA GLU A 29 -13.83 6.06 0.78
C GLU A 29 -14.50 4.80 1.39
N ASP A 30 -14.83 3.80 0.58
CA ASP A 30 -15.40 2.55 1.08
C ASP A 30 -14.34 1.51 1.51
N ALA A 31 -13.05 1.85 1.38
CA ALA A 31 -11.90 0.97 1.61
C ALA A 31 -11.92 -0.33 0.78
N ARG A 32 -12.75 -0.44 -0.25
CA ARG A 32 -12.85 -1.65 -1.08
C ARG A 32 -11.86 -1.66 -2.22
N THR A 33 -11.35 -0.48 -2.57
CA THR A 33 -10.36 -0.30 -3.62
C THR A 33 -9.20 0.53 -3.11
N ILE A 34 -7.98 0.19 -3.50
CA ILE A 34 -6.83 1.09 -3.43
C ILE A 34 -6.51 1.57 -4.83
N LEU A 35 -6.39 2.88 -5.00
CA LEU A 35 -5.95 3.50 -6.24
C LEU A 35 -4.44 3.70 -6.18
N VAL A 36 -3.75 3.32 -7.26
CA VAL A 36 -2.32 3.59 -7.45
C VAL A 36 -2.18 4.58 -8.59
N TRP A 37 -1.58 5.72 -8.29
CA TRP A 37 -1.32 6.80 -9.23
C TRP A 37 0.17 6.88 -9.55
N SER A 38 0.50 7.20 -10.79
CA SER A 38 1.85 7.38 -11.28
C SER A 38 2.01 8.78 -11.84
N LEU A 39 3.09 9.47 -11.47
CA LEU A 39 3.49 10.74 -12.04
C LEU A 39 4.44 10.47 -13.20
N ASP A 40 4.07 10.92 -14.39
CA ASP A 40 5.03 10.98 -15.49
C ASP A 40 6.12 12.01 -15.17
N VAL A 41 7.38 11.64 -15.38
CA VAL A 41 8.53 12.54 -15.21
C VAL A 41 8.88 13.29 -16.49
N HIS A 42 8.12 13.07 -17.56
CA HIS A 42 8.19 13.84 -18.79
C HIS A 42 7.11 14.94 -18.77
N GLU A 43 7.49 16.15 -19.17
CA GLU A 43 6.56 17.28 -19.19
C GLU A 43 5.33 16.92 -20.03
N PRO A 44 4.10 17.15 -19.52
CA PRO A 44 3.74 18.15 -18.50
C PRO A 44 3.64 17.69 -17.02
N TYR A 45 4.29 16.58 -16.61
CA TYR A 45 4.23 16.05 -15.23
C TYR A 45 2.79 15.78 -14.76
N GLU A 46 2.11 14.88 -15.46
CA GLU A 46 0.72 14.53 -15.15
C GLU A 46 0.61 13.26 -14.31
N TRP A 47 -0.29 13.29 -13.34
CA TRP A 47 -0.70 12.11 -12.59
C TRP A 47 -1.69 11.30 -13.41
N SER A 48 -1.40 10.02 -13.60
CA SER A 48 -2.29 9.06 -14.26
C SER A 48 -2.61 7.89 -13.32
N LEU A 49 -3.84 7.38 -13.41
CA LEU A 49 -4.25 6.21 -12.66
C LEU A 49 -3.60 4.98 -13.29
N LYS A 50 -2.77 4.27 -12.51
CA LYS A 50 -2.05 3.08 -12.96
C LYS A 50 -2.77 1.78 -12.60
N TYR A 51 -3.27 1.69 -11.37
CA TYR A 51 -3.98 0.49 -10.91
C TYR A 51 -5.20 0.82 -10.05
N ARG A 52 -6.20 -0.07 -10.12
CA ARG A 52 -7.32 -0.18 -9.18
C ARG A 52 -7.24 -1.55 -8.53
N LEU A 53 -6.81 -1.60 -7.27
CA LEU A 53 -6.56 -2.83 -6.54
C LEU A 53 -7.78 -3.16 -5.68
N SER A 54 -8.45 -4.28 -5.97
CA SER A 54 -9.64 -4.68 -5.21
C SER A 54 -9.24 -5.31 -3.88
N MET A 55 -9.49 -4.58 -2.80
CA MET A 55 -9.32 -5.07 -1.43
C MET A 55 -10.48 -5.96 -1.01
N SER A 56 -11.70 -5.69 -1.48
CA SER A 56 -12.84 -6.56 -1.16
C SER A 56 -12.63 -7.99 -1.64
N HIS A 57 -12.10 -8.15 -2.85
CA HIS A 57 -11.71 -9.45 -3.39
C HIS A 57 -10.57 -10.07 -2.58
N ALA A 58 -9.49 -9.33 -2.34
CA ALA A 58 -8.31 -9.82 -1.63
C ALA A 58 -8.60 -10.27 -0.18
N PHE A 59 -9.40 -9.49 0.55
CA PHE A 59 -9.81 -9.81 1.91
C PHE A 59 -11.02 -10.76 1.98
N GLY A 60 -11.68 -11.02 0.85
CA GLY A 60 -12.89 -11.84 0.76
C GLY A 60 -14.11 -11.24 1.49
N ARG A 61 -14.15 -9.91 1.69
CA ARG A 61 -15.22 -9.21 2.41
C ARG A 61 -15.36 -7.75 1.98
N ASP A 62 -16.58 -7.21 2.05
CA ASP A 62 -16.89 -5.83 1.63
C ASP A 62 -16.92 -4.80 2.77
N ASN A 63 -16.90 -5.26 4.03
CA ASN A 63 -16.91 -4.40 5.22
C ASN A 63 -15.48 -4.07 5.65
N LEU A 64 -14.79 -3.25 4.86
CA LEU A 64 -13.38 -2.86 5.06
C LEU A 64 -13.19 -1.45 5.63
N CYS A 65 -14.27 -0.70 5.80
CA CYS A 65 -14.29 0.58 6.48
C CYS A 65 -15.28 0.54 7.64
N GLN A 66 -14.95 1.26 8.70
CA GLN A 66 -15.84 1.54 9.83
C GLN A 66 -16.07 3.04 9.88
N TYR A 67 -17.33 3.44 9.95
CA TYR A 67 -17.71 4.81 10.28
C TYR A 67 -18.05 4.83 11.77
N ASP A 68 -17.24 5.52 12.57
CA ASP A 68 -17.66 5.93 13.90
C ASP A 68 -18.27 7.34 13.84
N ALA A 69 -18.83 7.82 14.97
CA ALA A 69 -19.53 9.11 15.02
C ALA A 69 -18.64 10.33 14.69
N HIS A 70 -17.31 10.17 14.64
CA HIS A 70 -16.35 11.27 14.50
C HIS A 70 -15.27 11.02 13.43
N SER A 71 -15.14 9.81 12.89
CA SER A 71 -14.09 9.46 11.95
C SER A 71 -14.42 8.22 11.10
N TRP A 72 -13.87 8.25 9.90
CA TRP A 72 -13.77 7.09 9.02
C TRP A 72 -12.47 6.35 9.31
N LYS A 73 -12.53 5.02 9.42
CA LYS A 73 -11.37 4.15 9.69
C LYS A 73 -11.35 2.95 8.73
N CYS A 74 -10.29 2.80 7.92
CA CYS A 74 -10.04 1.54 7.23
C CYS A 74 -9.65 0.43 8.21
N ASP A 75 -10.00 -0.80 7.87
CA ASP A 75 -9.52 -2.01 8.54
C ASP A 75 -8.10 -2.43 8.14
N TYR A 76 -7.41 -1.58 7.38
CA TYR A 76 -6.02 -1.78 7.01
C TYR A 76 -5.30 -0.44 6.82
N GLU A 77 -3.98 -0.48 6.92
CA GLU A 77 -3.08 0.62 6.59
C GLU A 77 -2.19 0.23 5.42
N VAL A 78 -1.91 1.18 4.52
CA VAL A 78 -0.96 0.99 3.43
C VAL A 78 0.44 1.34 3.91
N ILE A 79 1.30 0.34 4.05
CA ILE A 79 2.65 0.51 4.60
C ILE A 79 3.64 0.87 3.50
N ALA A 80 3.59 0.16 2.36
CA ALA A 80 4.53 0.37 1.28
C ALA A 80 4.02 -0.11 -0.07
N LEU A 81 4.51 0.53 -1.12
CA LEU A 81 4.29 0.14 -2.51
C LEU A 81 5.62 -0.27 -3.13
N ASP A 82 5.70 -1.53 -3.59
CA ASP A 82 6.86 -2.11 -4.28
C ASP A 82 6.45 -2.58 -5.67
N LEU A 83 6.38 -1.64 -6.62
CA LEU A 83 5.98 -1.95 -7.99
C LEU A 83 7.01 -2.80 -8.75
N GLU A 84 8.27 -2.82 -8.35
CA GLU A 84 9.30 -3.64 -8.99
C GLU A 84 9.08 -5.13 -8.72
N ASN A 85 8.50 -5.47 -7.56
CA ASN A 85 8.09 -6.83 -7.19
C ASN A 85 6.57 -7.06 -7.28
N ASP A 86 5.83 -6.13 -7.89
CA ASP A 86 4.36 -6.15 -7.98
C ASP A 86 3.66 -6.35 -6.62
N GLY A 87 4.21 -5.73 -5.58
CA GLY A 87 3.77 -5.89 -4.20
C GLY A 87 3.19 -4.62 -3.60
N LEU A 88 2.15 -4.78 -2.79
CA LEU A 88 1.66 -3.76 -1.87
C LEU A 88 1.64 -4.34 -0.45
N VAL A 89 2.38 -3.72 0.45
CA VAL A 89 2.46 -4.14 1.86
C VAL A 89 1.37 -3.41 2.64
N LEU A 90 0.55 -4.18 3.32
CA LEU A 90 -0.57 -3.70 4.12
C LEU A 90 -0.42 -4.17 5.57
N PHE A 91 -0.88 -3.37 6.52
CA PHE A 91 -1.14 -3.83 7.87
C PHE A 91 -2.64 -4.08 8.03
N ASP A 92 -3.04 -5.33 8.28
CA ASP A 92 -4.42 -5.73 8.57
C ASP A 92 -4.73 -5.44 10.04
N GLU A 93 -5.42 -4.32 10.28
CA GLU A 93 -5.76 -3.82 11.63
C GLU A 93 -6.62 -4.82 12.41
N ARG A 94 -7.51 -5.55 11.72
CA ARG A 94 -8.37 -6.55 12.38
C ARG A 94 -7.60 -7.79 12.81
N ALA A 95 -6.64 -8.23 11.99
CA ALA A 95 -5.83 -9.40 12.32
C ALA A 95 -4.56 -9.07 13.13
N GLY A 96 -4.16 -7.80 13.18
CA GLY A 96 -2.89 -7.34 13.74
C GLY A 96 -1.69 -7.92 12.98
N LYS A 97 -1.74 -7.98 11.65
CA LYS A 97 -0.75 -8.69 10.83
C LYS A 97 -0.37 -7.94 9.56
N LEU A 98 0.91 -8.04 9.18
CA LEU A 98 1.37 -7.61 7.87
C LEU A 98 0.93 -8.59 6.77
N ARG A 99 0.51 -8.02 5.65
CA ARG A 99 0.03 -8.71 4.46
C ARG A 99 0.75 -8.19 3.23
N LEU A 100 0.97 -9.08 2.26
CA LEU A 100 1.48 -8.74 0.94
C LEU A 100 0.36 -8.98 -0.08
N TYR A 101 -0.13 -7.89 -0.66
CA TYR A 101 -1.01 -7.95 -1.81
C TYR A 101 -0.17 -8.04 -3.09
N ASN A 102 -0.41 -9.06 -3.89
CA ASN A 102 0.25 -9.24 -5.17
C ASN A 102 -0.58 -8.57 -6.28
N ILE A 103 -0.04 -7.50 -6.87
CA ILE A 103 -0.73 -6.66 -7.86
C ILE A 103 -1.11 -7.43 -9.13
N ARG A 104 -0.31 -8.43 -9.52
CA ARG A 104 -0.58 -9.23 -10.73
C ARG A 104 -1.71 -10.23 -10.54
N THR A 105 -1.77 -10.86 -9.37
CA THR A 105 -2.73 -11.95 -9.08
C THR A 105 -3.98 -11.46 -8.36
N GLY A 106 -3.90 -10.32 -7.67
CA GLY A 106 -4.95 -9.82 -6.80
C GLY A 106 -5.04 -10.54 -5.45
N GLU A 107 -4.11 -11.45 -5.15
CA GLU A 107 -4.10 -12.26 -3.94
C GLU A 107 -3.46 -11.55 -2.76
N LEU A 108 -3.98 -11.81 -1.56
CA LEU A 108 -3.47 -11.28 -0.30
C LEU A 108 -2.83 -12.38 0.53
N ASN A 109 -1.50 -12.36 0.63
CA ASN A 109 -0.72 -13.33 1.36
C ASN A 109 -0.30 -12.79 2.73
N MET A 110 -0.16 -13.67 3.72
CA MET A 110 0.35 -13.29 5.05
C MET A 110 1.87 -13.23 5.02
N ILE A 111 2.45 -12.16 5.56
CA ILE A 111 3.89 -12.10 5.80
C ILE A 111 4.15 -12.75 7.16
N GLN A 112 4.86 -13.88 7.17
CA GLN A 112 5.36 -14.48 8.42
C GLN A 112 6.60 -13.69 8.85
N LEU A 113 6.48 -12.93 9.93
CA LEU A 113 7.63 -12.32 10.58
C LEU A 113 8.22 -13.35 11.55
N ASP A 114 9.45 -13.80 11.26
CA ASP A 114 10.17 -14.63 12.21
C ASP A 114 10.39 -13.85 13.52
N ASN A 115 10.05 -14.53 14.61
CA ASN A 115 9.58 -14.00 15.90
C ASN A 115 10.66 -13.34 16.78
N HIS A 116 11.62 -12.61 16.22
CA HIS A 116 12.82 -12.17 16.94
C HIS A 116 13.00 -10.67 17.16
N ARG A 117 12.03 -9.81 16.79
CA ARG A 117 12.18 -8.35 17.01
C ARG A 117 10.95 -7.59 17.52
N PHE A 118 9.87 -8.26 17.90
CA PHE A 118 8.72 -7.58 18.50
C PHE A 118 8.92 -7.39 20.01
N ARG A 119 9.52 -6.26 20.41
CA ARG A 119 9.42 -5.73 21.79
C ARG A 119 8.76 -4.35 21.71
N SER A 120 7.56 -4.29 22.31
CA SER A 120 6.70 -3.13 22.63
C SER A 120 6.17 -2.28 21.46
N LEU A 121 4.93 -2.62 21.09
CA LEU A 121 3.98 -1.95 20.21
C LEU A 121 3.44 -0.63 20.79
N GLU A 122 4.27 0.40 20.94
CA GLU A 122 3.76 1.77 21.18
C GLU A 122 4.32 2.84 20.22
N ASP A 123 5.32 2.53 19.38
CA ASP A 123 5.95 3.50 18.47
C ASP A 123 6.56 2.85 17.20
N GLU A 124 5.90 1.84 16.62
CA GLU A 124 6.46 1.07 15.50
C GLU A 124 6.11 1.68 14.13
N TYR A 125 6.97 2.57 13.64
CA TYR A 125 7.01 2.92 12.22
C TYR A 125 7.46 1.70 11.40
N TYR A 126 6.55 1.09 10.65
CA TYR A 126 6.91 0.03 9.71
C TYR A 126 7.66 0.61 8.52
N HIS A 127 8.99 0.44 8.49
CA HIS A 127 9.80 0.80 7.33
C HIS A 127 10.01 -0.43 6.45
N TYR A 128 9.36 -0.45 5.28
CA TYR A 128 9.70 -1.39 4.22
C TYR A 128 10.87 -0.84 3.41
N VAL A 129 11.97 -1.59 3.35
CA VAL A 129 13.10 -1.31 2.46
C VAL A 129 13.16 -2.41 1.43
N ALA A 130 12.75 -2.09 0.19
CA ALA A 130 12.90 -3.00 -0.93
C ALA A 130 14.39 -3.32 -1.13
N SER A 131 14.76 -4.60 -1.12
CA SER A 131 16.11 -5.04 -1.44
C SER A 131 16.14 -5.55 -2.88
N TYR A 132 16.72 -4.74 -3.77
CA TYR A 132 16.84 -5.08 -5.20
C TYR A 132 18.11 -5.86 -5.54
N SER A 133 18.71 -6.53 -4.55
CA SER A 133 19.89 -7.37 -4.77
C SER A 133 19.52 -8.58 -5.64
N LYS A 134 19.53 -8.40 -6.97
CA LYS A 134 19.66 -9.48 -7.93
C LYS A 134 21.01 -10.13 -7.64
N LEU A 135 21.01 -11.29 -7.00
CA LEU A 135 22.18 -12.14 -7.02
C LEU A 135 22.51 -12.39 -8.50
N PRO A 136 23.75 -12.14 -8.96
CA PRO A 136 24.09 -12.46 -10.33
C PRO A 136 23.75 -13.93 -10.55
N ALA A 137 22.99 -14.23 -11.61
CA ALA A 137 22.76 -15.59 -12.02
C ALA A 137 24.15 -16.22 -12.18
N LEU A 138 24.43 -17.26 -11.39
CA LEU A 138 25.59 -18.10 -11.64
C LEU A 138 25.36 -18.70 -13.03
N THR A 139 26.00 -18.12 -14.04
CA THR A 139 26.17 -18.76 -15.33
C THR A 139 26.97 -20.02 -15.08
N MET A 140 26.30 -21.17 -15.06
CA MET A 140 26.93 -22.48 -15.25
C MET A 140 27.30 -22.67 -16.72
#